data_AF-A0A7X8ZD67-F1
#
_entry.id   AF-A0A7X8ZD67-F1
#
_cell.length_a   1.000
_cell.length_b   1.000
_cell.length_c   1.000
_cell.angle_alpha   90.00
_cell.angle_beta   90.00
_cell.angle_gamma   90.00
#
_symmetry.space_group_name_H-M   'P 1'
#
loop_
_entity.id
_entity.type
_entity.pdbx_description
1 polymer ?
#
loop_
_entity_poly.entity_id
_entity_poly.type
_entity_poly.pdbx_seq_one_letter_code
_entity_poly.pdbx_strand_id
1 'polypeptide(L)' 'MTQEELANAIGYTTKSASMSISRWESGKRKPSFKSLRKLAEALQCNPSDLIEEDE' A
#
# COMPACT_ATOMS: atom_id res chain seq x y z
N MET A 1 -7.26 -9.30 -5.68
CA MET A 1 -7.08 -7.87 -5.96
C MET A 1 -5.71 -7.66 -6.59
N THR A 2 -5.64 -6.95 -7.71
CA THR A 2 -4.39 -6.56 -8.38
C THR A 2 -3.81 -5.27 -7.79
N GLN A 3 -2.54 -4.96 -8.08
CA GLN A 3 -1.94 -3.68 -7.65
C GLN A 3 -2.66 -2.46 -8.22
N GLU A 4 -3.21 -2.56 -9.43
CA GLU A 4 -3.98 -1.48 -10.05
C GLU A 4 -5.36 -1.31 -9.38
N GLU A 5 -6.04 -2.41 -9.07
CA GLU A 5 -7.29 -2.39 -8.30
C GLU A 5 -7.07 -1.81 -6.89
N LEU A 6 -5.98 -2.19 -6.22
CA LEU A 6 -5.61 -1.67 -4.90
C LEU A 6 -5.32 -0.17 -4.97
N ALA A 7 -4.53 0.27 -5.95
CA ALA A 7 -4.24 1.69 -6.18
C ALA A 7 -5.53 2.51 -6.36
N ASN A 8 -6.47 2.00 -7.15
CA ASN A 8 -7.76 2.64 -7.36
C ASN A 8 -8.57 2.70 -6.05
N ALA A 9 -8.59 1.61 -5.26
CA ALA A 9 -9.29 1.56 -3.98
C ALA A 9 -8.76 2.59 -2.95
N ILE A 10 -7.46 2.86 -2.94
CA ILE A 10 -6.86 3.87 -2.04
C ILE A 10 -6.92 5.31 -2.59
N GLY A 11 -7.59 5.51 -3.74
CA GLY A 11 -7.80 6.80 -4.40
C GLY A 11 -6.57 7.30 -5.17
N TYR A 12 -5.66 6.42 -5.55
CA TYR A 12 -4.55 6.74 -6.43
C TYR A 12 -4.90 6.35 -7.87
N THR A 13 -5.50 7.28 -8.61
CA THR A 13 -6.00 7.09 -9.99
C THR A 13 -4.94 7.24 -11.08
N THR A 14 -3.65 7.25 -10.73
CA THR A 14 -2.56 7.46 -11.68
C THR A 14 -1.85 6.14 -11.99
N LYS A 15 -1.42 5.93 -13.25
CA LYS A 15 -0.62 4.74 -13.63
C LYS A 15 0.66 4.55 -12.81
N SER A 16 1.16 5.61 -12.20
CA SER A 16 2.31 5.59 -11.27
C SER A 16 2.00 5.02 -9.88
N ALA A 17 0.72 4.78 -9.57
CA ALA A 17 0.28 4.25 -8.30
C ALA A 17 0.57 2.76 -8.14
N SER A 18 0.31 1.95 -9.18
CA SER A 18 0.67 0.53 -9.19
C SER A 18 2.18 0.34 -9.05
N MET A 19 2.97 1.20 -9.71
CA MET A 19 4.43 1.23 -9.53
C MET A 19 4.84 1.59 -8.09
N SER A 20 4.10 2.47 -7.42
CA SER A 20 4.35 2.81 -6.02
C SER A 20 4.08 1.62 -5.08
N ILE A 21 2.98 0.89 -5.31
CA ILE A 21 2.64 -0.33 -4.57
C ILE A 21 3.70 -1.41 -4.80
N SER A 22 4.10 -1.65 -6.04
CA SER A 22 5.18 -2.61 -6.35
C SER A 22 6.50 -2.25 -5.64
N ARG A 23 6.82 -0.96 -5.51
CA ARG A 23 7.99 -0.51 -4.75
C ARG A 23 7.83 -0.69 -3.23
N TRP A 24 6.61 -0.63 -2.71
CA TRP A 24 6.31 -0.92 -1.31
C TRP A 24 6.46 -2.41 -1.01
N GLU A 25 5.87 -3.27 -1.84
CA GLU A 25 5.94 -4.73 -1.70
C GLU A 25 7.37 -5.28 -1.86
N SER A 26 8.20 -4.63 -2.69
CA SER A 26 9.61 -5.02 -2.86
C SER A 26 10.55 -4.41 -1.81
N GLY A 27 10.04 -3.67 -0.83
CA GLY A 27 10.86 -3.00 0.20
C GLY A 27 11.71 -1.83 -0.33
N LYS A 28 11.71 -1.57 -1.64
CA LYS A 28 12.48 -0.47 -2.28
C LYS A 28 12.04 0.92 -1.84
N ARG A 29 10.87 1.04 -1.20
CA ARG A 29 10.33 2.26 -0.62
C ARG A 29 9.36 1.88 0.50
N LYS A 30 9.38 2.59 1.63
CA LYS A 30 8.30 2.45 2.64
C LYS A 30 7.14 3.41 2.31
N PRO A 31 5.87 2.98 2.41
CA PRO A 31 4.71 3.87 2.28
C PRO A 31 4.69 4.91 3.40
N SER A 32 4.05 6.05 3.15
CA SER A 32 3.76 7.00 4.23
C SER A 32 2.69 6.44 5.17
N PHE A 33 2.64 6.88 6.43
CA PHE A 33 1.59 6.45 7.37
C PHE A 33 0.16 6.72 6.86
N LYS A 34 -0.03 7.81 6.10
CA LYS A 34 -1.32 8.10 5.43
C LYS A 34 -1.66 7.06 4.37
N SER A 35 -0.68 6.67 3.56
CA SER A 35 -0.86 5.64 2.52
C SER A 35 -1.08 4.27 3.15
N LEU A 36 -0.37 3.96 4.24
CA LEU A 36 -0.49 2.71 4.97
C LEU A 36 -1.87 2.53 5.61
N ARG A 37 -2.45 3.59 6.20
CA ARG A 37 -3.85 3.55 6.67
C ARG A 37 -4.85 3.28 5.55
N LYS A 38 -4.70 3.95 4.40
CA LYS A 38 -5.57 3.70 3.24
C LYS A 38 -5.44 2.28 2.71
N LEU A 39 -4.21 1.75 2.66
CA LEU A 39 -3.95 0.36 2.27
C LEU A 39 -4.64 -0.60 3.24
N ALA A 40 -4.52 -0.37 4.54
CA ALA A 40 -5.17 -1.19 5.57
C ALA A 40 -6.70 -1.15 5.45
N GLU A 41 -7.29 0.03 5.23
CA GLU A 41 -8.73 0.19 4.96
C GLU A 41 -9.17 -0.58 3.70
N ALA A 42 -8.41 -0.48 2.61
CA ALA A 42 -8.71 -1.17 1.35
C ALA A 42 -8.52 -2.69 1.43
N LEU A 43 -7.56 -3.15 2.24
CA LEU A 43 -7.28 -4.57 2.49
C LEU A 43 -8.10 -5.16 3.64
N GLN A 44 -8.87 -4.32 4.35
CA GLN A 44 -9.65 -4.69 5.54
C GLN A 44 -8.81 -5.36 6.64
N CYS A 45 -7.58 -4.87 6.84
CA CYS A 45 -6.68 -5.32 7.90
C CYS A 45 -6.30 -4.17 8.85
N ASN A 46 -5.55 -4.47 9.91
CA ASN A 46 -4.99 -3.42 10.75
C ASN A 46 -3.71 -2.86 10.11
N PRO A 47 -3.45 -1.55 10.22
CA PRO A 47 -2.19 -0.95 9.80
C PRO A 47 -0.94 -1.66 10.35
N SER A 48 -1.01 -2.18 11.58
CA SER A 48 0.07 -2.94 12.21
C SER A 48 0.40 -4.24 11.48
N ASP A 49 -0.59 -4.86 10.81
CA ASP A 49 -0.40 -6.09 10.04
C ASP A 49 0.44 -5.86 8.76
N LEU A 50 0.62 -4.59 8.36
CA LEU A 50 1.37 -4.18 7.16
C LEU A 50 2.77 -3.65 7.46
N ILE A 51 3.19 -3.69 8.73
CA ILE A 51 4.49 -3.23 9.19
C ILE A 51 5.28 -4.46 9.62
N GLU A 52 6.47 -4.67 9.05
CA GLU A 52 7.41 -5.65 9.62
C GLU A 52 7.94 -5.10 10.95
N GLU A 53 7.82 -5.90 12.01
CA GLU A 53 8.60 -5.69 13.23
C GLU A 53 10.06 -5.98 12.88
N ASP A 54 10.89 -4.93 12.87
CA ASP A 54 12.35 -5.10 12.84
C ASP A 54 12.74 -5.81 14.17
N GLU A 55 13.13 -7.10 14.10
CA GLU A 55 13.76 -7.84 15.21
C GLU A 55 15.09 -7.20 15.63
#